data_AF-A0A7V0MLZ8-F1
#
_entry.id   AF-A0A7V0MLZ8-F1
#
_cell.length_a   1.000
_cell.length_b   1.000
_cell.length_c   1.000
_cell.angle_alpha   90.00
_cell.angle_beta   90.00
_cell.angle_gamma   90.00
#
_symmetry.space_group_name_H-M   'P 1'
#
loop_
_entity.id
_entity.type
_entity.pdbx_description
1 polymer ?
#
loop_
_entity_poly.entity_id
_entity_poly.type
_entity_poly.pdbx_seq_one_letter_code
_entity_poly.pdbx_strand_id
1 'polypeptide(L)'
;MLFLGAGASATSGIPTASQMIWLFKREIFCSEKNISKDSFKDSSVDSVRKPIQEYIEQQPWYKNMNVEDEYSLLFEKTWRQERDRRQFIQRYVRGASLSIGYKCLGKLLDARKIVNVLTTNFDGLVERSLPSDSTTSIFVISPESENRLDDCQIAPTSPQLFKLHG
;
A
#
# COMPACT_ATOMS: atom_id res chain seq x y z
N MET A 1 -13.89 10.11 14.02
CA MET A 1 -12.49 9.97 13.51
C MET A 1 -12.30 8.55 13.00
N LEU A 2 -11.49 8.34 11.98
CA LEU A 2 -11.17 7.03 11.40
C LEU A 2 -9.66 6.89 11.22
N PHE A 3 -9.09 5.71 11.48
CA PHE A 3 -7.69 5.40 11.16
C PHE A 3 -7.63 4.28 10.11
N LEU A 4 -6.94 4.53 9.00
CA LEU A 4 -6.84 3.62 7.86
C LEU A 4 -5.41 3.10 7.69
N GLY A 5 -5.26 1.78 7.75
CA GLY A 5 -4.01 1.11 7.37
C GLY A 5 -4.00 0.64 5.91
N ALA A 6 -2.88 0.04 5.49
CA ALA A 6 -2.63 -0.37 4.10
C ALA A 6 -3.68 -1.35 3.55
N GLY A 7 -4.29 -2.16 4.42
CA GLY A 7 -5.35 -3.10 4.04
C GLY A 7 -6.60 -2.44 3.45
N ALA A 8 -6.88 -1.17 3.80
CA ALA A 8 -8.01 -0.43 3.23
C ALA A 8 -7.90 -0.26 1.71
N SER A 9 -6.66 -0.17 1.20
CA SER A 9 -6.34 0.02 -0.21
C SER A 9 -6.30 -1.28 -1.03
N ALA A 10 -6.50 -2.45 -0.40
CA ALA A 10 -6.37 -3.75 -1.06
C ALA A 10 -7.33 -3.90 -2.26
N THR A 11 -8.62 -3.61 -2.04
CA THR A 11 -9.65 -3.67 -3.09
C THR A 11 -9.59 -2.53 -4.09
N SER A 12 -8.75 -1.53 -3.82
CA SER A 12 -8.43 -0.44 -4.74
C SER A 12 -7.32 -0.81 -5.73
N GLY A 13 -6.77 -2.03 -5.65
CA GLY A 13 -5.74 -2.55 -6.56
C GLY A 13 -4.31 -2.42 -6.05
N ILE A 14 -4.12 -2.00 -4.79
CA ILE A 14 -2.80 -1.98 -4.14
C ILE A 14 -2.61 -3.33 -3.42
N PRO A 15 -1.60 -4.13 -3.77
CA PRO A 15 -1.38 -5.42 -3.12
C PRO A 15 -1.12 -5.27 -1.63
N THR A 16 -1.62 -6.20 -0.82
CA THR A 16 -1.27 -6.27 0.61
C THR A 16 0.19 -6.70 0.79
N ALA A 17 0.75 -6.46 1.98
CA ALA A 17 2.10 -6.93 2.31
C ALA A 17 2.27 -8.43 2.04
N SER A 18 1.30 -9.26 2.44
CA SER A 18 1.31 -10.70 2.18
C SER A 18 1.29 -11.04 0.68
N GLN A 19 0.53 -10.30 -0.13
CA GLN A 19 0.53 -10.47 -1.58
C GLN A 19 1.88 -10.05 -2.20
N MET A 20 2.46 -8.96 -1.73
CA MET A 20 3.78 -8.48 -2.17
C MET A 20 4.89 -9.47 -1.81
N ILE A 21 4.87 -10.08 -0.62
CA ILE A 21 5.80 -11.16 -0.23
C ILE A 21 5.83 -12.26 -1.29
N TRP A 22 4.65 -12.73 -1.73
CA TRP A 22 4.57 -13.76 -2.78
C TRP A 22 5.06 -13.25 -4.14
N LEU A 23 4.80 -11.99 -4.48
CA LEU A 23 5.35 -11.39 -5.70
C LEU A 23 6.89 -11.37 -5.67
N PHE A 24 7.48 -11.01 -4.55
CA PHE A 24 8.94 -10.95 -4.35
C PHE A 24 9.56 -12.35 -4.40
N LYS A 25 9.00 -13.31 -3.67
CA LYS A 25 9.45 -14.72 -3.71
C LYS A 25 9.44 -15.27 -5.13
N ARG A 26 8.36 -15.02 -5.89
CA ARG A 26 8.28 -15.41 -7.30
C ARG A 26 9.34 -14.74 -8.16
N GLU A 27 9.54 -13.44 -7.99
CA GLU A 27 10.50 -12.66 -8.76
C GLU A 27 11.93 -13.17 -8.56
N ILE A 28 12.32 -13.42 -7.31
CA ILE A 28 13.61 -14.04 -6.94
C ILE A 28 13.74 -15.43 -7.58
N PHE A 29 12.76 -16.31 -7.37
CA PHE A 29 12.79 -17.68 -7.89
C PHE A 29 12.93 -17.72 -9.41
N CYS A 30 12.10 -16.95 -10.13
CA CYS A 30 12.12 -16.93 -11.60
C CYS A 30 13.42 -16.34 -12.14
N SER A 31 13.93 -15.29 -11.51
CA SER A 31 15.19 -14.65 -11.91
C SER A 31 16.38 -15.59 -11.71
N GLU A 32 16.48 -16.28 -10.57
CA GLU A 32 17.63 -17.12 -10.25
C GLU A 32 17.59 -18.48 -10.96
N LYS A 33 16.40 -19.03 -11.24
CA LYS A 33 16.24 -20.27 -12.03
C LYS A 33 16.19 -20.03 -13.53
N ASN A 34 16.21 -18.78 -13.98
CA ASN A 34 16.05 -18.38 -15.39
C ASN A 34 14.77 -18.96 -16.02
N ILE A 35 13.65 -18.89 -15.28
CA ILE A 35 12.34 -19.38 -15.71
C ILE A 35 11.45 -18.20 -16.08
N SER A 36 10.60 -18.36 -17.10
CA SER A 36 9.60 -17.35 -17.45
C SER A 36 8.60 -17.13 -16.31
N LYS A 37 8.35 -15.86 -15.99
CA LYS A 37 7.34 -15.45 -15.00
C LYS A 37 5.93 -15.87 -15.39
N ASP A 38 5.66 -16.02 -16.69
CA ASP A 38 4.35 -16.45 -17.19
C ASP A 38 4.00 -17.87 -16.75
N SER A 39 5.01 -18.74 -16.56
CA SER A 39 4.82 -20.09 -16.02
C SER A 39 4.38 -20.10 -14.55
N PHE A 40 4.53 -18.97 -13.83
CA PHE A 40 4.19 -18.81 -12.40
C PHE A 40 3.25 -17.63 -12.17
N LYS A 41 2.42 -17.28 -13.17
CA LYS A 41 1.59 -16.08 -13.14
C LYS A 41 0.54 -16.12 -12.03
N ASP A 42 -0.05 -17.29 -11.79
CA ASP A 42 -1.07 -17.49 -10.76
C ASP A 42 -0.46 -17.98 -9.44
N SER A 43 -0.11 -17.03 -8.58
CA SER A 43 0.38 -17.33 -7.24
C SER A 43 -0.72 -17.75 -6.27
N SER A 44 -1.97 -17.99 -6.69
CA SER A 44 -3.02 -18.56 -5.83
C SER A 44 -3.01 -20.09 -5.83
N VAL A 45 -2.30 -20.71 -6.77
CA VAL A 45 -2.23 -22.17 -6.92
C VAL A 45 -1.10 -22.76 -6.08
N ASP A 46 -1.41 -23.76 -5.25
CA ASP A 46 -0.42 -24.39 -4.36
C ASP A 46 0.73 -25.07 -5.12
N SER A 47 0.45 -25.67 -6.28
CA SER A 47 1.49 -26.28 -7.14
C SER A 47 2.51 -25.26 -7.67
N VAL A 48 2.13 -23.98 -7.73
CA VAL A 48 3.01 -22.86 -8.10
C VAL A 48 3.76 -22.33 -6.88
N ARG A 49 3.09 -22.21 -5.73
CA ARG A 49 3.67 -21.69 -4.49
C ARG A 49 4.70 -22.60 -3.86
N LYS A 50 4.44 -23.91 -3.82
CA LYS A 50 5.28 -24.88 -3.13
C LYS A 50 6.75 -24.87 -3.60
N PRO A 51 7.07 -25.00 -4.90
CA PRO A 51 8.47 -24.97 -5.34
C PRO A 51 9.15 -23.62 -5.09
N ILE A 52 8.40 -22.51 -5.17
CA ILE A 52 8.93 -21.17 -4.84
C ILE A 52 9.30 -21.11 -3.36
N GLN A 53 8.38 -21.52 -2.48
CA GLN A 53 8.57 -21.46 -1.03
C GLN A 53 9.74 -22.36 -0.59
N GLU A 54 9.78 -23.60 -1.05
CA GLU A 54 10.87 -24.55 -0.77
C GLU A 54 12.23 -23.99 -1.19
N TYR A 55 12.28 -23.33 -2.36
CA TYR A 55 13.52 -22.70 -2.83
C TYR A 55 13.97 -21.55 -1.94
N ILE A 56 13.04 -20.67 -1.56
CA ILE A 56 13.33 -19.50 -0.71
C ILE A 56 13.78 -19.93 0.68
N GLU A 57 13.11 -20.91 1.29
CA GLU A 57 13.46 -21.45 2.61
C GLU A 57 14.83 -22.12 2.66
N GLN A 58 15.32 -22.62 1.52
CA GLN A 58 16.66 -23.21 1.43
C GLN A 58 17.78 -22.17 1.40
N GLN A 59 17.47 -20.91 1.11
CA GLN A 59 18.48 -19.87 0.94
C GLN A 59 19.15 -19.50 2.28
N PRO A 60 20.49 -19.39 2.33
CA PRO A 60 21.20 -19.02 3.56
C PRO A 60 20.76 -17.67 4.13
N TRP A 61 20.48 -16.69 3.25
CA TRP A 61 20.03 -15.35 3.66
C TRP A 61 18.61 -15.34 4.24
N TYR A 62 17.76 -16.32 3.87
CA TYR A 62 16.40 -16.43 4.39
C TYR A 62 16.39 -17.19 5.73
N LYS A 63 17.23 -18.21 5.89
CA LYS A 63 17.32 -19.01 7.12
C LYS A 63 17.76 -18.21 8.36
N ASN A 64 18.53 -17.14 8.16
CA ASN A 64 19.09 -16.32 9.24
C ASN A 64 18.21 -15.10 9.58
N MET A 65 17.02 -14.98 8.99
CA MET A 65 16.17 -13.81 9.18
C MET A 65 15.19 -13.98 10.34
N ASN A 66 14.79 -12.86 10.95
CA ASN A 66 13.60 -12.84 11.80
C ASN A 66 12.34 -12.77 10.91
N VAL A 67 11.25 -13.41 11.35
CA VAL A 67 9.99 -13.42 10.59
C VAL A 67 9.45 -12.00 10.35
N GLU A 68 9.66 -11.08 11.30
CA GLU A 68 9.23 -9.68 11.20
C GLU A 68 9.90 -8.92 10.04
N ASP A 69 11.07 -9.39 9.58
CA ASP A 69 11.85 -8.74 8.51
C ASP A 69 11.54 -9.31 7.12
N GLU A 70 10.64 -10.30 6.99
CA GLU A 70 10.40 -11.04 5.74
C GLU A 70 10.10 -10.12 4.56
N TYR A 71 9.19 -9.16 4.75
CA TYR A 71 8.79 -8.22 3.70
C TYR A 71 9.98 -7.39 3.21
N SER A 72 10.67 -6.72 4.14
CA SER A 72 11.78 -5.83 3.83
C SER A 72 12.94 -6.57 3.18
N LEU A 73 13.31 -7.73 3.73
CA LEU A 73 14.38 -8.57 3.21
C LEU A 73 14.08 -9.02 1.78
N LEU A 74 12.90 -9.57 1.53
CA LEU A 74 12.50 -10.03 0.20
C LEU A 74 12.43 -8.87 -0.79
N PHE A 75 11.94 -7.71 -0.37
CA PHE A 75 11.85 -6.54 -1.24
C PHE A 75 13.24 -6.05 -1.68
N GLU A 76 14.20 -6.01 -0.75
CA GLU A 76 15.59 -5.66 -1.03
C GLU A 76 16.33 -6.70 -1.87
N LYS A 77 16.03 -8.00 -1.69
CA LYS A 77 16.58 -9.05 -2.55
C LYS A 77 16.03 -8.99 -3.96
N THR A 78 14.76 -8.65 -4.10
CA THR A 78 14.12 -8.49 -5.40
C THR A 78 14.68 -7.29 -6.15
N TRP A 79 14.80 -6.14 -5.48
CA TRP A 79 15.42 -4.94 -6.04
C TRP A 79 16.40 -4.32 -5.06
N ARG A 80 17.68 -4.30 -5.44
CA ARG A 80 18.76 -3.77 -4.59
C ARG A 80 18.72 -2.26 -4.46
N GLN A 81 18.40 -1.54 -5.54
CA GLN A 81 18.37 -0.09 -5.52
C GLN A 81 17.04 0.41 -4.94
N GLU A 82 17.13 1.37 -4.02
CA GLU A 82 15.96 1.97 -3.39
C GLU A 82 15.02 2.64 -4.41
N ARG A 83 15.58 3.22 -5.47
CA ARG A 83 14.81 3.84 -6.56
C ARG A 83 13.85 2.85 -7.23
N ASP A 84 14.28 1.60 -7.42
CA ASP A 84 13.52 0.58 -8.13
C ASP A 84 12.36 0.10 -7.24
N ARG A 85 12.62 -0.02 -5.93
CA ARG A 85 11.60 -0.28 -4.91
C ARG A 85 10.54 0.83 -4.86
N ARG A 86 10.97 2.10 -4.85
CA ARG A 86 10.04 3.23 -4.90
C ARG A 86 9.20 3.21 -6.18
N GLN A 87 9.82 2.96 -7.33
CA GLN A 87 9.10 2.87 -8.61
C GLN A 87 8.08 1.73 -8.62
N PHE A 88 8.42 0.58 -8.05
CA PHE A 88 7.50 -0.55 -7.90
C PHE A 88 6.24 -0.16 -7.11
N ILE A 89 6.39 0.46 -5.94
CA ILE A 89 5.25 0.89 -5.11
C ILE A 89 4.44 1.97 -5.83
N GLN A 90 5.11 2.97 -6.42
CA GLN A 90 4.46 4.05 -7.16
C GLN A 90 3.59 3.55 -8.31
N ARG A 91 3.99 2.46 -8.99
CA ARG A 91 3.19 1.86 -10.06
C ARG A 91 1.82 1.40 -9.55
N TYR A 92 1.76 0.73 -8.40
CA TYR A 92 0.49 0.28 -7.81
C TYR A 92 -0.33 1.46 -7.30
N VAL A 93 0.31 2.42 -6.63
CA VAL A 93 -0.36 3.63 -6.13
C VAL A 93 -1.01 4.42 -7.27
N ARG A 94 -0.28 4.64 -8.38
CA ARG A 94 -0.82 5.36 -9.56
C ARG A 94 -1.93 4.59 -10.27
N GLY A 95 -1.84 3.25 -10.30
CA GLY A 95 -2.86 2.39 -10.87
C GLY A 95 -4.10 2.19 -10.01
N ALA A 96 -4.08 2.64 -8.75
CA ALA A 96 -5.16 2.41 -7.80
C ALA A 96 -6.43 3.21 -8.15
N SER A 97 -7.58 2.55 -8.02
CA SER A 97 -8.91 3.13 -8.26
C SER A 97 -9.74 3.14 -6.98
N LEU A 98 -10.74 4.03 -6.89
CA LEU A 98 -11.59 4.10 -5.71
C LEU A 98 -12.43 2.83 -5.57
N SER A 99 -12.12 2.02 -4.55
CA SER A 99 -13.01 0.94 -4.12
C SER A 99 -14.34 1.50 -3.60
N ILE A 100 -15.34 0.63 -3.48
CA ILE A 100 -16.64 1.00 -2.90
C ILE A 100 -16.49 1.57 -1.47
N GLY A 101 -15.53 1.06 -0.70
CA GLY A 101 -15.23 1.55 0.65
C GLY A 101 -14.79 3.01 0.64
N TYR A 102 -13.88 3.39 -0.26
CA TYR A 102 -13.47 4.79 -0.41
C TYR A 102 -14.60 5.68 -0.93
N LYS A 103 -15.44 5.20 -1.86
CA LYS A 103 -16.61 5.96 -2.32
C LYS A 103 -17.60 6.23 -1.18
N CYS A 104 -17.85 5.24 -0.32
CA CYS A 104 -18.67 5.42 0.88
C CYS A 104 -18.01 6.40 1.87
N LEU A 105 -16.70 6.28 2.09
CA LEU A 105 -15.95 7.21 2.93
C LEU A 105 -16.08 8.64 2.41
N GLY A 106 -15.95 8.87 1.10
CA GLY A 106 -16.15 10.17 0.48
C GLY A 106 -17.50 10.79 0.80
N LYS A 107 -18.59 10.01 0.71
CA LYS A 107 -19.93 10.48 1.10
C LYS A 107 -20.04 10.81 2.60
N LEU A 108 -19.37 10.04 3.46
CA LEU A 108 -19.34 10.31 4.90
C LEU A 108 -18.55 11.58 5.25
N LEU A 109 -17.46 11.84 4.53
CA LEU A 109 -16.66 13.05 4.63
C LEU A 109 -17.46 14.26 4.14
N ASP A 110 -18.12 14.15 2.99
CA ASP A 110 -18.95 15.20 2.40
C ASP A 110 -20.14 15.57 3.31
N ALA A 111 -20.82 14.56 3.86
CA ALA A 111 -21.91 14.73 4.82
C ALA A 111 -21.46 15.05 6.25
N ARG A 112 -20.15 15.27 6.49
CA ARG A 112 -19.56 15.62 7.79
C ARG A 112 -19.83 14.62 8.91
N LYS A 113 -20.08 13.36 8.57
CA LYS A 113 -20.22 12.24 9.53
C LYS A 113 -18.86 11.72 9.98
N ILE A 114 -17.84 11.86 9.13
CA ILE A 114 -16.43 11.72 9.49
C ILE A 114 -15.76 13.04 9.16
N VAL A 115 -15.00 13.57 10.12
CA VAL A 115 -14.26 14.83 9.93
C VAL A 115 -12.75 14.64 9.97
N ASN A 116 -12.25 13.61 10.65
CA ASN A 116 -10.81 13.35 10.75
C ASN A 116 -10.50 11.92 10.28
N VAL A 117 -9.58 11.81 9.32
CA VAL A 117 -9.02 10.55 8.83
C VAL A 117 -7.52 10.57 9.05
N LEU A 118 -7.00 9.56 9.73
CA LEU A 118 -5.57 9.33 9.86
C LEU A 118 -5.21 8.15 8.94
N THR A 119 -4.03 8.16 8.33
CA THR A 119 -3.55 7.01 7.56
C THR A 119 -2.03 6.92 7.53
N THR A 120 -1.51 5.69 7.42
CA THR A 120 -0.10 5.42 7.11
C THR A 120 0.12 5.10 5.62
N ASN A 121 -0.92 5.24 4.79
CA ASN A 121 -0.85 4.91 3.38
C ASN A 121 -0.26 6.07 2.56
N PHE A 122 0.60 5.73 1.60
CA PHE A 122 1.21 6.68 0.67
C PHE A 122 0.26 7.09 -0.47
N ASP A 123 -0.79 6.30 -0.71
CA ASP A 123 -1.73 6.54 -1.81
C ASP A 123 -2.61 7.78 -1.60
N GLY A 124 -3.25 8.22 -2.69
CA GLY A 124 -4.14 9.38 -2.71
C GLY A 124 -5.63 9.00 -2.72
N LEU A 125 -6.02 7.85 -2.16
CA LEU A 125 -7.39 7.35 -2.28
C LEU A 125 -8.38 8.13 -1.42
N VAL A 126 -7.97 8.62 -0.24
CA VAL A 126 -8.85 9.44 0.61
C VAL A 126 -9.05 10.81 -0.03
N GLU A 127 -7.98 11.43 -0.51
CA GLU A 127 -7.96 12.72 -1.18
C GLU A 127 -8.90 12.76 -2.38
N ARG A 128 -8.96 11.65 -3.13
CA ARG A 128 -9.83 11.49 -4.31
C ARG A 128 -11.22 10.95 -3.99
N SER A 129 -11.53 10.67 -2.72
CA SER A 129 -12.75 9.91 -2.36
C SER A 129 -14.05 10.70 -2.50
N LEU A 130 -14.00 12.03 -2.44
CA LEU A 130 -15.19 12.88 -2.49
C LEU A 130 -15.99 12.67 -3.79
N PRO A 131 -17.33 12.79 -3.74
CA PRO A 131 -18.16 12.81 -4.92
C PRO A 131 -17.72 13.90 -5.92
N SER A 132 -17.87 13.66 -7.22
CA SER A 132 -17.42 14.58 -8.26
C SER A 132 -18.15 15.93 -8.27
N ASP A 133 -19.36 15.97 -7.70
CA ASP A 133 -20.21 17.15 -7.53
C ASP A 133 -20.06 17.82 -6.14
N SER A 134 -19.19 17.28 -5.28
CA SER A 134 -18.95 17.83 -3.95
C SER A 134 -18.24 19.18 -4.03
N THR A 135 -18.71 20.14 -3.22
CA THR A 135 -18.02 21.41 -2.97
C THR A 135 -17.10 21.33 -1.74
N THR A 136 -17.02 20.17 -1.08
CA THR A 136 -16.17 19.95 0.09
C THR A 136 -14.71 19.84 -0.34
N SER A 137 -13.80 20.40 0.45
CA SER A 137 -12.36 20.21 0.29
C SER A 137 -11.81 19.45 1.50
N ILE A 138 -10.90 18.50 1.26
CA ILE A 138 -10.17 17.80 2.33
C ILE A 138 -8.90 18.58 2.63
N PHE A 139 -8.70 18.96 3.89
CA PHE A 139 -7.46 19.57 4.36
C PHE A 139 -6.43 18.47 4.65
N VAL A 140 -5.39 18.38 3.81
CA VAL A 140 -4.35 17.34 3.92
C VAL A 140 -3.15 17.86 4.70
N ILE A 141 -2.72 17.05 5.66
CA ILE A 141 -1.53 17.25 6.49
C ILE A 141 -0.65 16.02 6.29
N SER A 142 0.61 16.25 5.97
CA SER A 142 1.64 15.25 5.72
C SER A 142 2.97 15.74 6.30
N PRO A 143 4.00 14.89 6.40
CA PRO A 143 5.32 15.32 6.84
C PRO A 143 5.88 16.50 6.02
N GLU A 144 5.57 16.59 4.73
CA GLU A 144 5.99 17.72 3.89
C GLU A 144 5.21 19.02 4.15
N SER A 145 4.12 18.95 4.91
CA SER A 145 3.23 20.08 5.20
C SER A 145 3.07 20.34 6.71
N GLU A 146 4.04 19.89 7.52
CA GLU A 146 4.07 20.08 8.98
C GLU A 146 3.87 21.53 9.43
N ASN A 147 4.34 22.51 8.64
CA ASN A 147 4.14 23.94 8.92
C ASN A 147 2.66 24.38 8.96
N ARG A 148 1.72 23.51 8.55
CA ARG A 148 0.28 23.77 8.54
C ARG A 148 -0.44 23.14 9.73
N LEU A 149 0.30 22.59 10.70
CA LEU A 149 -0.29 22.00 11.91
C LEU A 149 -1.07 23.04 12.73
N ASP A 150 -0.63 24.29 12.78
CA ASP A 150 -1.31 25.37 13.50
C ASP A 150 -2.67 25.75 12.87
N ASP A 151 -2.89 25.41 11.59
CA ASP A 151 -4.17 25.58 10.90
C ASP A 151 -5.18 24.46 11.27
N CYS A 152 -4.75 23.45 12.02
CA CYS A 152 -5.61 22.33 12.42
C CYS A 152 -6.64 22.77 13.45
N GLN A 153 -7.91 22.75 13.06
CA GLN A 153 -9.01 23.04 13.96
C GLN A 153 -9.49 21.79 14.69
N ILE A 154 -9.75 21.91 15.99
CA ILE A 154 -10.36 20.84 16.82
C ILE A 154 -11.78 20.50 16.32
N ALA A 155 -12.49 21.48 15.76
CA ALA A 155 -13.80 21.34 15.11
C ALA A 155 -13.74 21.92 13.69
N PRO A 156 -13.18 21.19 12.72
CA PRO A 156 -12.79 21.77 11.45
C PRO A 156 -14.00 21.99 10.53
N THR A 157 -14.00 23.11 9.82
CA THR A 157 -14.99 23.43 8.79
C THR A 157 -14.85 22.57 7.53
N SER A 158 -13.71 21.88 7.35
CA SER A 158 -13.38 20.95 6.26
C SER A 158 -12.90 19.61 6.83
N PRO A 159 -13.14 18.44 6.20
CA PRO A 159 -12.59 17.19 6.70
C PRO A 159 -11.07 17.24 6.61
N GLN A 160 -10.38 16.69 7.60
CA GLN A 160 -8.94 16.65 7.71
C GLN A 160 -8.40 15.24 7.44
N LEU A 161 -7.36 15.16 6.64
CA LEU A 161 -6.59 13.94 6.38
C LEU A 161 -5.17 14.13 6.94
N PHE A 162 -4.79 13.28 7.87
CA PHE A 162 -3.46 13.23 8.45
C PHE A 162 -2.72 12.00 7.91
N LYS A 163 -1.69 12.23 7.10
CA LYS A 163 -0.78 11.20 6.62
C LYS A 163 0.37 11.10 7.61
N LEU A 164 0.40 10.00 8.35
CA LEU A 164 1.39 9.75 9.41
C LEU A 164 2.71 9.21 8.85
N HIS A 165 2.69 8.81 7.57
CA HIS A 165 3.85 8.36 6.82
C HIS A 165 3.85 9.16 5.50
N GLY A 166 5.01 9.72 5.13
CA GLY A 166 5.19 10.47 3.88
C GLY A 166 5.25 9.53 2.71
#